data_AF-A0A7W0R1W1-F1
#
_entry.id   AF-A0A7W0R1W1-F1
#
_cell.length_a   1.000
_cell.length_b   1.000
_cell.length_c   1.000
_cell.angle_alpha   90.00
_cell.angle_beta   90.00
_cell.angle_gamma   90.00
#
_symmetry.space_group_name_H-M   'P 1'
#
loop_
_entity.id
_entity.type
_entity.pdbx_description
1 polymer ?
#
loop_
_entity_poly.entity_id
_entity_poly.type
_entity_poly.pdbx_seq_one_letter_code
_entity_poly.pdbx_strand_id
1 'polypeptide(L)'
;AGASSLSVLWAVTVLGLRHLALGAAIRPRLAGASASRRFVAAWFVIDETVGLALTSDRSAWSVLTGAGGACYAAWIAGTIVGACGVAAVGLQALAAAVFPVLFIGLASIMAIGTRSAVTAVLAAASTLVVLVVWPGLGGLAPVAVAAVAAGYRP
;
A
#
# COMPACT_ATOMS: atom_id res chain seq x y z
N ALA A 1 -0.06 24.34 -14.01
CA ALA A 1 -1.03 24.42 -12.90
C ALA A 1 -0.63 23.39 -11.86
N GLY A 2 -0.36 23.81 -10.61
CA GLY A 2 -0.01 22.92 -9.51
C GLY A 2 -1.25 22.52 -8.71
N ALA A 3 -1.22 21.36 -8.06
CA ALA A 3 -2.26 20.96 -7.11
C ALA A 3 -2.28 21.95 -5.92
N SER A 4 -3.47 22.34 -5.47
CA SER A 4 -3.61 23.16 -4.25
C SER A 4 -3.13 22.39 -3.02
N SER A 5 -2.61 23.09 -2.00
CA SER A 5 -2.21 22.45 -0.74
C SER A 5 -3.35 21.63 -0.11
N LEU A 6 -4.59 22.12 -0.22
CA LEU A 6 -5.78 21.40 0.24
C LEU A 6 -5.99 20.09 -0.53
N SER A 7 -5.84 20.10 -1.85
CA SER A 7 -5.95 18.86 -2.65
C SER A 7 -4.82 17.87 -2.36
N VAL A 8 -3.61 18.35 -2.03
CA VAL A 8 -2.51 17.49 -1.61
C VAL A 8 -2.82 16.86 -0.25
N LEU A 9 -3.24 17.66 0.74
CA LEU A 9 -3.63 17.16 2.05
C LEU A 9 -4.76 16.14 1.93
N TRP A 10 -5.78 16.44 1.13
CA TRP A 10 -6.89 15.52 0.89
C TRP A 10 -6.41 14.20 0.26
N ALA A 11 -5.59 14.27 -0.79
CA ALA A 11 -5.05 13.08 -1.43
C ALA A 11 -4.20 12.24 -0.46
N VAL A 12 -3.35 12.88 0.34
CA VAL A 12 -2.52 12.22 1.36
C VAL A 12 -3.37 11.63 2.48
N THR A 13 -4.42 12.31 2.94
CA THR A 13 -5.35 11.79 3.94
C THR A 13 -6.06 10.55 3.43
N VAL A 14 -6.64 10.63 2.23
CA VAL A 14 -7.35 9.52 1.60
C VAL A 14 -6.42 8.34 1.35
N LEU A 15 -5.21 8.58 0.84
CA LEU A 15 -4.18 7.55 0.69
C LEU A 15 -3.78 6.98 2.06
N GLY A 16 -3.70 7.82 3.09
CA GLY A 16 -3.36 7.47 4.45
C GLY A 16 -4.36 6.51 5.10
N LEU A 17 -5.65 6.58 4.72
CA LEU A 17 -6.72 5.71 5.27
C LEU A 17 -6.41 4.22 5.09
N ARG A 18 -5.64 3.83 4.07
CA ARG A 18 -5.23 2.44 3.86
C ARG A 18 -4.50 1.84 5.07
N HIS A 19 -3.73 2.67 5.80
CA HIS A 19 -2.99 2.23 6.98
C HIS A 19 -3.92 1.82 8.13
N LEU A 20 -5.15 2.34 8.18
CA LEU A 20 -6.16 1.89 9.15
C LEU A 20 -6.61 0.46 8.85
N ALA A 21 -6.89 0.16 7.58
CA ALA A 21 -7.28 -1.19 7.15
C ALA A 21 -6.14 -2.19 7.36
N LEU A 22 -4.91 -1.83 6.97
CA LEU A 22 -3.71 -2.62 7.20
C LEU A 22 -3.45 -2.86 8.70
N GLY A 23 -3.58 -1.81 9.51
CA GLY A 23 -3.46 -1.88 10.96
C GLY A 23 -4.51 -2.80 11.60
N ALA A 24 -5.76 -2.73 11.15
CA ALA A 24 -6.83 -3.62 11.60
C ALA A 24 -6.56 -5.09 11.23
N ALA A 25 -6.07 -5.34 10.02
CA ALA A 25 -5.73 -6.68 9.55
C ALA A 25 -4.59 -7.32 10.37
N ILE A 26 -3.57 -6.56 10.74
CA ILE A 26 -2.40 -7.09 11.46
C ILE A 26 -2.57 -7.10 12.99
N ARG A 27 -3.51 -6.33 13.54
CA ARG A 27 -3.75 -6.18 14.99
C ARG A 27 -3.83 -7.52 15.75
N PRO A 28 -4.55 -8.56 15.29
CA PRO A 28 -4.64 -9.83 16.01
C PRO A 28 -3.28 -10.50 16.21
N ARG A 29 -2.37 -10.37 15.23
CA ARG A 29 -1.01 -10.94 15.29
C ARG A 29 -0.05 -10.14 16.18
N LEU A 30 -0.45 -8.95 16.64
CA LEU A 30 0.30 -8.11 17.57
C LEU A 30 -0.35 -8.03 18.96
N ALA A 31 -1.38 -8.84 19.23
CA ALA A 31 -2.12 -8.82 20.50
C ALA A 31 -1.23 -9.10 21.72
N GLY A 32 -0.19 -9.93 21.59
CA GLY A 32 0.78 -10.20 22.66
C GLY A 32 1.95 -9.19 22.76
N ALA A 33 2.05 -8.22 21.86
CA ALA A 33 3.15 -7.26 21.84
C ALA A 33 2.95 -6.12 22.85
N SER A 34 4.04 -5.63 23.44
CA SER A 34 4.05 -4.42 24.29
C SER A 34 3.63 -3.18 23.50
N ALA A 35 3.17 -2.13 24.20
CA ALA A 35 2.81 -0.87 23.57
C ALA A 35 3.96 -0.27 22.74
N SER A 36 5.19 -0.35 23.25
CA SER A 36 6.40 0.10 22.53
C SER A 36 6.65 -0.68 21.24
N ARG A 37 6.49 -2.01 21.26
CA ARG A 37 6.62 -2.85 20.06
C ARG A 37 5.51 -2.53 19.06
N ARG A 38 4.28 -2.31 19.51
CA ARG A 38 3.18 -1.91 18.62
C ARG A 38 3.45 -0.55 17.97
N PHE A 39 4.00 0.40 18.73
CA PHE A 39 4.38 1.71 18.21
C PHE A 39 5.44 1.62 17.11
N VAL A 40 6.54 0.87 17.36
CA VAL A 40 7.58 0.67 16.35
C VAL A 40 7.04 -0.12 15.15
N ALA A 41 6.21 -1.14 15.37
CA ALA A 41 5.60 -1.91 14.30
C ALA A 41 4.72 -1.03 13.39
N ALA A 42 4.00 -0.05 13.95
CA ALA A 42 3.15 0.86 13.20
C ALA A 42 3.91 1.67 12.14
N TRP A 43 5.19 1.99 12.39
CA TRP A 43 6.05 2.66 11.41
C TRP A 43 6.26 1.82 10.13
N PHE A 44 6.23 0.51 10.26
CA PHE A 44 6.48 -0.44 9.18
C PHE A 44 5.20 -1.11 8.66
N VAL A 45 4.03 -0.54 8.92
CA VAL A 45 2.76 -1.03 8.36
C VAL A 45 2.60 -0.50 6.94
N ILE A 46 3.12 -1.25 5.97
CA ILE A 46 2.94 -1.01 4.53
C ILE A 46 2.40 -2.29 3.87
N ASP A 47 1.92 -2.18 2.63
CA ASP A 47 1.23 -3.27 1.93
C ASP A 47 2.08 -4.54 1.88
N GLU A 48 3.37 -4.39 1.59
CA GLU A 48 4.33 -5.49 1.44
C GLU A 48 4.61 -6.21 2.76
N THR A 49 4.86 -5.44 3.82
CA THR A 49 5.23 -6.01 5.13
C THR A 49 4.03 -6.63 5.82
N VAL A 50 2.83 -6.07 5.66
CA VAL A 50 1.59 -6.65 6.16
C VAL A 50 1.22 -7.90 5.38
N GLY A 51 1.29 -7.86 4.05
CA GLY A 51 1.08 -9.05 3.21
C GLY A 51 2.01 -10.20 3.62
N LEU A 52 3.30 -9.92 3.75
CA LEU A 52 4.28 -10.90 4.20
C LEU A 52 4.04 -11.39 5.64
N ALA A 53 3.62 -10.52 6.55
CA ALA A 53 3.35 -10.89 7.93
C ALA A 53 2.07 -11.72 8.10
N LEU A 54 1.12 -11.61 7.17
CA LEU A 54 -0.10 -12.41 7.14
C LEU A 54 0.11 -13.80 6.52
N THR A 55 1.05 -13.95 5.59
CA THR A 55 1.36 -15.23 4.93
C THR A 55 2.52 -15.99 5.57
N SER A 56 3.29 -15.36 6.48
CA SER A 56 4.41 -15.99 7.16
C SER A 56 4.02 -16.59 8.52
N ASP A 57 4.58 -17.77 8.83
CA ASP A 57 4.47 -18.37 10.17
C ASP A 57 5.28 -17.62 11.24
N ARG A 58 6.19 -16.74 10.84
CA ARG A 58 7.03 -15.95 11.75
C ARG A 58 6.21 -14.91 12.51
N SER A 59 6.72 -14.47 13.67
CA SER A 59 6.06 -13.42 14.44
C SER A 59 5.87 -12.14 13.60
N ALA A 60 4.68 -11.53 13.68
CA ALA A 60 4.41 -10.31 12.92
C ALA A 60 5.38 -9.18 13.29
N TRP A 61 5.80 -9.10 14.55
CA TRP A 61 6.84 -8.16 15.01
C TRP A 61 8.16 -8.32 14.23
N SER A 62 8.65 -9.55 14.11
CA SER A 62 9.91 -9.84 13.42
C SER A 62 9.80 -9.55 11.92
N VAL A 63 8.67 -9.87 11.30
CA VAL A 63 8.46 -9.62 9.87
C VAL A 63 8.37 -8.12 9.59
N LEU A 64 7.54 -7.39 10.33
CA LEU A 64 7.34 -5.95 10.14
C LEU A 64 8.64 -5.18 10.33
N THR A 65 9.40 -5.45 11.40
CA THR A 65 10.65 -4.72 11.66
C THR A 65 11.79 -5.15 10.75
N GLY A 66 11.90 -6.45 10.43
CA GLY A 66 12.93 -6.95 9.53
C GLY A 66 12.73 -6.49 8.09
N ALA A 67 11.58 -6.83 7.50
CA ALA A 67 11.26 -6.45 6.12
C ALA A 67 11.07 -4.94 6.00
N GLY A 68 10.37 -4.30 6.94
CA GLY A 68 10.18 -2.86 6.94
C GLY A 68 11.49 -2.09 7.09
N GLY A 69 12.41 -2.55 7.94
CA GLY A 69 13.74 -1.97 8.07
C GLY A 69 14.54 -2.06 6.76
N ALA A 70 14.48 -3.21 6.08
CA ALA A 70 15.11 -3.39 4.77
C ALA A 70 14.49 -2.47 3.69
N CYS A 71 13.16 -2.38 3.63
CA CYS A 71 12.45 -1.46 2.74
C CYS A 71 12.84 0.00 3.00
N TYR A 72 12.94 0.40 4.28
CA TYR A 72 13.34 1.75 4.65
C TYR A 72 14.78 2.05 4.23
N ALA A 73 15.71 1.12 4.48
CA ALA A 73 17.10 1.26 4.03
C ALA A 73 17.19 1.38 2.50
N ALA A 74 16.46 0.53 1.76
CA ALA A 74 16.39 0.59 0.30
C ALA A 74 15.80 1.92 -0.19
N TRP A 75 14.77 2.44 0.48
CA TRP A 75 14.17 3.73 0.16
C TRP A 75 15.16 4.89 0.35
N ILE A 76 15.86 4.94 1.49
CA ILE A 76 16.88 5.96 1.77
C ILE A 76 18.01 5.86 0.75
N ALA A 77 18.54 4.65 0.52
CA ALA A 77 19.61 4.44 -0.46
C ALA A 77 19.20 4.85 -1.87
N GLY A 78 18.01 4.44 -2.33
CA GLY A 78 17.46 4.82 -3.62
C GLY A 78 17.24 6.33 -3.74
N THR A 79 16.82 6.99 -2.66
CA THR A 79 16.67 8.45 -2.62
C THR A 79 18.01 9.17 -2.73
N ILE A 80 19.03 8.70 -2.00
CA ILE A 80 20.39 9.26 -2.08
C ILE A 80 20.95 9.07 -3.50
N VAL A 81 20.87 7.85 -4.05
CA VAL A 81 21.31 7.55 -5.42
C VAL A 81 20.57 8.42 -6.42
N GLY A 82 19.25 8.56 -6.28
CA GLY A 82 18.42 9.41 -7.13
C GLY A 82 18.80 10.89 -7.05
N ALA A 83 19.00 11.42 -5.83
CA ALA A 83 19.38 12.82 -5.59
C ALA A 83 20.80 13.14 -6.10
N CYS A 84 21.74 12.21 -5.93
CA CYS A 84 23.10 12.36 -6.48
C CYS A 84 23.14 12.16 -8.01
N GLY A 85 22.23 11.33 -8.55
CA GLY A 85 22.15 10.98 -9.97
C GLY A 85 21.42 11.98 -10.86
N VAL A 86 20.85 13.06 -10.30
CA VAL A 86 20.04 14.08 -11.02
C VAL A 86 20.77 14.70 -12.22
N ALA A 87 22.11 14.66 -12.25
CA ALA A 87 22.90 15.22 -13.34
C ALA A 87 23.23 14.24 -14.49
N ALA A 88 23.03 12.93 -14.33
CA ALA A 88 23.75 11.96 -15.16
C ALA A 88 23.01 11.42 -16.40
N VAL A 89 21.69 11.26 -16.41
CA VAL A 89 21.02 10.57 -17.52
C VAL A 89 19.53 10.95 -17.61
N GLY A 90 19.01 11.06 -18.84
CA GLY A 90 17.59 11.31 -19.17
C GLY A 90 16.65 10.17 -18.79
N LEU A 91 16.61 9.82 -17.50
CA LEU A 91 15.87 8.69 -16.94
C LEU A 91 14.43 9.04 -16.55
N GLN A 92 13.94 10.25 -16.85
CA GLN A 92 12.59 10.68 -16.46
C GLN A 92 11.52 9.71 -16.97
N ALA A 93 11.66 9.22 -18.20
CA ALA A 93 10.73 8.24 -18.77
C ALA A 93 10.80 6.88 -18.03
N LEU A 94 12.00 6.42 -17.67
CA LEU A 94 12.17 5.18 -16.92
C LEU A 94 11.63 5.32 -15.50
N ALA A 95 11.93 6.43 -14.82
CA ALA A 95 11.41 6.74 -13.49
C ALA A 95 9.88 6.81 -13.47
N ALA A 96 9.27 7.40 -14.49
CA ALA A 96 7.81 7.45 -14.63
C ALA A 96 7.19 6.04 -14.83
N ALA A 97 7.92 5.12 -15.46
CA ALA A 97 7.47 3.74 -15.68
C ALA A 97 7.67 2.81 -14.46
N VAL A 98 8.61 3.11 -13.56
CA VAL A 98 8.89 2.27 -12.37
C VAL A 98 7.65 2.12 -11.50
N PHE A 99 6.90 3.20 -11.28
CA PHE A 99 5.73 3.18 -10.41
C PHE A 99 4.62 2.20 -10.87
N PRO A 100 4.10 2.28 -12.12
CA PRO A 100 3.12 1.31 -12.61
C PRO A 100 3.68 -0.11 -12.69
N VAL A 101 4.97 -0.31 -13.01
CA VAL A 101 5.59 -1.65 -13.04
C VAL A 101 5.59 -2.30 -11.66
N LEU A 102 6.00 -1.56 -10.62
CA LEU A 102 5.97 -2.07 -9.24
C LEU A 102 4.55 -2.39 -8.78
N PHE A 103 3.59 -1.53 -9.12
CA PHE A 103 2.19 -1.76 -8.79
C PHE A 103 1.64 -3.03 -9.44
N ILE A 104 1.90 -3.23 -10.74
CA ILE A 104 1.48 -4.44 -11.47
C ILE A 104 2.19 -5.68 -10.92
N GLY A 105 3.49 -5.59 -10.65
CA GLY A 105 4.27 -6.68 -10.06
C GLY A 105 3.69 -7.13 -8.72
N LEU A 106 3.44 -6.19 -7.81
CA LEU A 106 2.83 -6.47 -6.51
C LEU A 106 1.41 -7.04 -6.66
N ALA A 107 0.57 -6.45 -7.51
CA ALA A 107 -0.77 -6.94 -7.76
C ALA A 107 -0.77 -8.39 -8.29
N SER A 108 0.18 -8.73 -9.18
CA SER A 108 0.31 -10.08 -9.72
C SER A 108 0.71 -11.12 -8.66
N ILE A 109 1.60 -10.75 -7.73
CA ILE A 109 2.01 -11.61 -6.62
C ILE A 109 0.90 -11.73 -5.57
N MET A 110 0.06 -10.71 -5.40
CA MET A 110 -1.07 -10.78 -4.47
C MET A 110 -2.26 -11.56 -5.04
N ALA A 111 -2.40 -11.65 -6.37
CA ALA A 111 -3.48 -12.35 -7.06
C ALA A 111 -3.15 -13.83 -7.34
N ILE A 112 -2.55 -14.55 -6.39
CA ILE A 112 -2.26 -15.98 -6.56
C ILE A 112 -3.56 -16.78 -6.38
N GLY A 113 -4.13 -17.23 -7.50
CA GLY A 113 -5.31 -18.09 -7.56
C GLY A 113 -6.54 -17.42 -8.19
N THR A 114 -7.36 -18.23 -8.87
CA THR A 114 -8.52 -17.76 -9.65
C THR A 114 -9.52 -16.95 -8.82
N ARG A 115 -9.72 -17.33 -7.56
CA ARG A 115 -10.63 -16.60 -6.65
C ARG A 115 -10.10 -15.21 -6.30
N SER A 116 -8.81 -15.10 -5.96
CA SER A 116 -8.15 -13.84 -5.66
C SER A 116 -8.14 -12.92 -6.89
N ALA A 117 -7.91 -13.48 -8.07
CA ALA A 117 -7.98 -12.75 -9.34
C ALA A 117 -9.40 -12.23 -9.64
N VAL A 118 -10.43 -13.06 -9.46
CA VAL A 118 -11.83 -12.65 -9.65
C VAL A 118 -12.20 -11.53 -8.66
N THR A 119 -11.87 -11.67 -7.38
CA THR A 119 -12.14 -10.62 -6.38
C THR A 119 -11.42 -9.32 -6.73
N ALA A 120 -10.16 -9.39 -7.17
CA ALA A 120 -9.40 -8.22 -7.59
C ALA A 120 -10.03 -7.53 -8.82
N VAL A 121 -10.46 -8.30 -9.82
CA VAL A 121 -11.15 -7.78 -11.02
C VAL A 121 -12.49 -7.15 -10.66
N LEU A 122 -13.29 -7.79 -9.80
CA LEU A 122 -14.56 -7.25 -9.34
C LEU A 122 -14.38 -5.96 -8.53
N ALA A 123 -13.37 -5.89 -7.66
CA ALA A 123 -13.04 -4.69 -6.91
C ALA A 123 -12.57 -3.56 -7.83
N ALA A 124 -11.74 -3.85 -8.83
CA ALA A 124 -11.31 -2.87 -9.83
C ALA A 124 -12.49 -2.35 -10.67
N ALA A 125 -13.33 -3.24 -11.18
CA ALA A 125 -14.52 -2.89 -11.96
C ALA A 125 -15.51 -2.05 -11.13
N SER A 126 -15.77 -2.44 -9.88
CA SER A 126 -16.65 -1.70 -8.97
C SER A 126 -16.11 -0.31 -8.68
N THR A 127 -14.80 -0.18 -8.44
CA THR A 127 -14.14 1.11 -8.25
C THR A 127 -14.32 2.01 -9.48
N LEU A 128 -14.14 1.45 -10.68
CA LEU A 128 -14.29 2.18 -11.93
C LEU A 128 -15.73 2.65 -12.15
N VAL A 129 -16.71 1.79 -11.89
CA VAL A 129 -18.15 2.16 -11.94
C VAL A 129 -18.46 3.30 -10.98
N VAL A 130 -17.98 3.21 -9.73
CA VAL A 130 -18.19 4.28 -8.72
C VAL A 130 -17.57 5.60 -9.19
N LEU A 131 -16.37 5.58 -9.76
CA LEU A 131 -15.71 6.79 -10.26
C LEU A 131 -16.40 7.40 -11.47
N VAL A 132 -17.00 6.60 -12.35
CA VAL A 132 -17.77 7.09 -13.50
C VAL A 132 -19.10 7.70 -13.05
N VAL A 133 -19.82 7.03 -12.14
CA VAL A 133 -21.13 7.50 -11.65
C VAL A 133 -20.99 8.69 -10.71
N TRP A 134 -19.92 8.70 -9.89
CA TRP A 134 -19.70 9.72 -8.88
C TRP A 134 -18.23 10.18 -8.83
N PRO A 135 -17.79 11.00 -9.81
CA PRO A 135 -16.40 11.44 -9.91
C PRO A 135 -15.89 12.18 -8.66
N GLY A 136 -16.80 12.85 -7.94
CA GLY A 136 -16.49 13.58 -6.71
C GLY A 136 -15.98 12.72 -5.55
N LEU A 137 -16.16 11.39 -5.59
CA LEU A 137 -15.57 10.48 -4.59
C LEU A 137 -14.05 10.38 -4.71
N GLY A 138 -13.49 10.51 -5.92
CA GLY A 138 -12.05 10.42 -6.16
C GLY A 138 -11.42 9.22 -5.45
N GLY A 139 -10.34 9.46 -4.70
CA GLY A 139 -9.62 8.41 -3.98
C GLY A 139 -10.41 7.66 -2.90
N LEU A 140 -11.59 8.13 -2.49
CA LEU A 140 -12.44 7.43 -1.52
C LEU A 140 -13.15 6.22 -2.15
N ALA A 141 -13.38 6.22 -3.46
CA ALA A 141 -14.02 5.13 -4.18
C ALA A 141 -13.32 3.77 -3.97
N PRO A 142 -12.00 3.62 -4.23
CA PRO A 142 -11.31 2.36 -3.98
C PRO A 142 -11.30 1.96 -2.50
N VAL A 143 -11.25 2.92 -1.57
CA VAL A 143 -11.28 2.63 -0.12
C VAL A 143 -12.62 2.02 0.29
N ALA A 144 -13.72 2.60 -0.18
CA ALA A 144 -15.07 2.09 0.11
C ALA A 144 -15.28 0.70 -0.50
N VAL A 145 -14.88 0.49 -1.75
CA VAL A 145 -14.99 -0.81 -2.43
C VAL A 145 -14.16 -1.88 -1.71
N ALA A 146 -12.93 -1.55 -1.30
CA ALA A 146 -12.08 -2.47 -0.53
C ALA A 146 -12.70 -2.84 0.83
N ALA A 147 -13.29 -1.88 1.54
CA ALA A 147 -13.96 -2.14 2.81
C ALA A 147 -15.15 -3.10 2.66
N VAL A 148 -15.96 -2.92 1.61
CA VAL A 148 -17.09 -3.82 1.31
C VAL A 148 -16.58 -5.22 0.93
N ALA A 149 -15.57 -5.30 0.06
CA ALA A 149 -14.98 -6.57 -0.35
C ALA A 149 -14.37 -7.35 0.83
N ALA A 150 -13.73 -6.66 1.78
CA ALA A 150 -13.17 -7.27 2.99
C ALA A 150 -14.24 -7.74 4.00
N GLY A 151 -15.40 -7.08 4.03
CA GLY A 151 -16.55 -7.47 4.85
C GLY A 151 -17.34 -8.66 4.29
N TYR A 152 -17.24 -8.91 2.98
CA TYR A 152 -17.85 -10.06 2.32
C TYR A 152 -17.05 -11.33 2.62
N ARG A 153 -17.46 -12.07 3.67
CA ARG A 153 -17.03 -13.45 3.90
C ARG A 153 -18.03 -14.39 3.22
N PRO A 154 -17.64 -15.12 2.16
CA PRO A 154 -18.44 -16.21 1.63
C PRO A 154 -18.47 -17.42 2.58
#